data_AF-A0A1S4ERA9-F1
#
_entry.id   AF-A0A1S4ERA9-F1
#
_cell.length_a   1.000
_cell.length_b   1.000
_cell.length_c   1.000
_cell.angle_alpha   90.00
_cell.angle_beta   90.00
_cell.angle_gamma   90.00
#
_symmetry.space_group_name_H-M   'P 1'
#
loop_
_entity.id
_entity.type
_entity.pdbx_description
1 polymer ?
#
loop_
_entity_poly.entity_id
_entity_poly.type
_entity_poly.pdbx_seq_one_letter_code
_entity_poly.pdbx_strand_id
1 'polypeptide(L)'
;MAQKKPSVFVAILVRNKAHTLPYFLTLFERLNYPKDRMYLWIRSDHNIDNSSYIVKDWLEAHRHEYHHVNSILDMETYSEQNEDIAHWSEERLNLKKPLTDKNL
;
A
#
# COMPACT_ATOMS: atom_id res chain seq x y z
N MET A 1 24.46 -14.41 -25.09
CA MET A 1 24.53 -13.32 -24.09
C MET A 1 23.33 -13.46 -23.17
N ALA A 2 23.49 -13.42 -21.85
CA ALA A 2 22.35 -13.53 -20.94
C ALA A 2 21.47 -12.27 -21.04
N GLN A 3 20.20 -12.44 -21.37
CA GLN A 3 19.24 -11.33 -21.47
C GLN A 3 19.06 -10.70 -20.08
N LYS A 4 19.26 -9.38 -19.98
CA LYS A 4 19.01 -8.63 -18.76
C LYS A 4 17.51 -8.74 -18.42
N LYS A 5 17.17 -9.26 -17.23
CA LYS A 5 15.77 -9.32 -16.72
C LYS A 5 15.14 -7.93 -16.80
N PRO A 6 13.82 -7.76 -17.02
CA PRO A 6 13.18 -6.44 -17.08
C PRO A 6 13.16 -5.74 -15.72
N SER A 7 12.78 -4.47 -15.67
CA SER A 7 12.43 -3.82 -14.40
C SER A 7 10.94 -4.00 -14.16
N VAL A 8 10.53 -4.23 -12.92
CA VAL A 8 9.13 -4.50 -12.57
C VAL A 8 8.63 -3.51 -11.54
N PHE A 9 7.37 -3.13 -11.68
CA PHE A 9 6.64 -2.33 -10.70
C PHE A 9 5.69 -3.25 -9.94
N VAL A 10 5.73 -3.20 -8.61
CA VAL A 10 4.88 -4.00 -7.74
C VAL A 10 4.06 -3.07 -6.85
N ALA A 11 2.75 -3.08 -7.04
CA ALA A 11 1.80 -2.42 -6.15
C ALA A 11 1.36 -3.38 -5.03
N ILE A 12 1.48 -2.95 -3.78
CA ILE A 12 1.05 -3.71 -2.61
C ILE A 12 0.06 -2.83 -1.83
N LEU A 13 -1.21 -3.23 -1.84
CA LEU A 13 -2.29 -2.58 -1.10
C LEU A 13 -2.64 -3.45 0.11
N VAL A 14 -2.61 -2.86 1.31
CA VAL A 14 -2.73 -3.59 2.56
C VAL A 14 -3.88 -3.01 3.40
N ARG A 15 -4.83 -3.87 3.78
CA ARG A 15 -5.88 -3.53 4.74
C ARG A 15 -6.33 -4.75 5.55
N ASN A 16 -6.18 -4.69 6.87
CA ASN A 16 -6.56 -5.73 7.83
C ASN A 16 -6.01 -7.13 7.49
N LYS A 17 -4.70 -7.21 7.23
CA LYS A 17 -3.97 -8.43 6.85
C LYS A 17 -2.85 -8.80 7.81
N ALA A 18 -2.87 -8.34 9.06
CA ALA A 18 -1.79 -8.61 10.01
C ALA A 18 -1.47 -10.11 10.16
N HIS A 19 -2.49 -10.97 10.09
CA HIS A 19 -2.35 -12.42 10.23
C HIS A 19 -1.73 -13.13 9.02
N THR A 20 -1.75 -12.55 7.81
CA THR A 20 -1.16 -13.16 6.60
C THR A 20 0.08 -12.44 6.09
N LEU A 21 0.27 -11.17 6.46
CA LEU A 21 1.41 -10.35 6.00
C LEU A 21 2.77 -11.01 6.25
N PRO A 22 3.09 -11.60 7.42
CA PRO A 22 4.39 -12.24 7.63
C PRO A 22 4.67 -13.35 6.61
N TYR A 23 3.65 -14.15 6.27
CA TYR A 23 3.77 -15.21 5.26
C TYR A 23 3.98 -14.62 3.86
N PHE A 24 3.16 -13.64 3.48
CA PHE A 24 3.27 -12.97 2.19
C PHE A 24 4.66 -12.34 2.00
N LEU A 25 5.12 -11.57 2.99
CA LEU A 25 6.41 -10.86 2.94
C LEU A 25 7.59 -11.84 2.87
N THR A 26 7.54 -12.93 3.65
CA THR A 26 8.57 -14.00 3.59
C THR A 26 8.63 -14.63 2.20
N LEU A 27 7.49 -14.90 1.56
CA LEU A 27 7.46 -15.48 0.21
C LEU A 27 7.92 -14.46 -0.84
N PHE A 28 7.55 -13.19 -0.66
CA PHE A 28 7.94 -12.09 -1.54
C PHE A 28 9.47 -11.87 -1.51
N GLU A 29 10.08 -11.92 -0.34
CA GLU A 29 11.55 -11.87 -0.17
C GLU A 29 12.27 -13.01 -0.89
N ARG A 30 11.65 -14.21 -0.93
CA ARG A 30 12.21 -15.43 -1.54
C ARG A 30 12.01 -15.50 -3.05
N LEU A 31 11.42 -14.49 -3.68
CA LEU A 31 11.30 -14.44 -5.14
C LEU A 31 12.68 -14.55 -5.78
N ASN A 32 12.83 -15.46 -6.76
CA ASN A 32 14.04 -15.55 -7.58
C ASN A 32 14.06 -14.45 -8.67
N TYR A 33 13.89 -13.21 -8.22
CA TYR A 33 13.91 -12.02 -9.04
C TYR A 33 14.88 -10.99 -8.45
N PRO A 34 15.70 -10.33 -9.28
CA PRO A 34 16.61 -9.28 -8.82
C PRO A 34 15.84 -8.12 -8.17
N LYS A 35 15.95 -7.99 -6.84
CA LYS A 35 15.25 -6.95 -6.04
C LYS A 35 15.67 -5.53 -6.43
N ASP A 36 16.93 -5.34 -6.84
CA ASP A 36 17.51 -4.10 -7.38
C ASP A 36 16.87 -3.63 -8.69
N ARG A 37 15.92 -4.40 -9.22
CA ARG A 37 15.11 -4.09 -10.40
C ARG A 37 13.61 -3.94 -10.14
N MET A 38 13.21 -4.02 -8.87
CA MET A 38 11.82 -3.94 -8.46
C MET A 38 11.56 -2.56 -7.85
N TYR A 39 10.58 -1.86 -8.41
CA TYR A 39 9.99 -0.67 -7.81
C TYR A 39 8.79 -1.09 -6.98
N LEU A 40 8.81 -0.80 -5.69
CA LEU A 40 7.69 -1.08 -4.79
C LEU A 40 6.85 0.17 -4.56
N TRP A 41 5.54 0.02 -4.70
CA TRP A 41 4.55 1.03 -4.36
C TRP A 41 3.57 0.46 -3.34
N ILE A 42 3.64 0.95 -2.11
CA ILE A 42 2.92 0.34 -0.97
C ILE A 42 1.96 1.35 -0.36
N ARG A 43 0.71 0.94 -0.15
CA ARG A 43 -0.31 1.74 0.55
C ARG A 43 -0.99 0.89 1.61
N SER A 44 -1.12 1.44 2.80
CA SER A 44 -1.82 0.83 3.93
C SER A 44 -2.60 1.92 4.64
N ASP A 45 -3.92 1.83 4.64
CA ASP A 45 -4.82 2.83 5.22
C ASP A 45 -6.04 2.17 5.88
N HIS A 46 -6.67 2.86 6.85
CA HIS A 46 -7.87 2.40 7.53
C HIS A 46 -7.76 0.96 8.09
N ASN A 47 -6.61 0.67 8.71
CA ASN A 47 -6.38 -0.59 9.41
C ASN A 47 -6.90 -0.48 10.85
N ILE A 48 -7.59 -1.53 11.29
CA ILE A 48 -7.98 -1.73 12.68
C ILE A 48 -7.05 -2.73 13.39
N ASP A 49 -6.12 -3.33 12.65
CA ASP A 49 -5.13 -4.29 13.11
C ASP A 49 -3.68 -3.78 12.93
N ASN A 50 -2.70 -4.61 13.26
CA ASN A 50 -1.28 -4.26 13.21
C ASN A 50 -0.65 -4.26 11.80
N SER A 51 -1.45 -4.25 10.72
CA SER A 51 -0.93 -4.39 9.35
C SER A 51 0.13 -3.33 8.99
N SER A 52 -0.15 -2.05 9.28
CA SER A 52 0.76 -0.95 8.95
C SER A 52 2.09 -1.06 9.69
N TYR A 53 2.08 -1.52 10.95
CA TYR A 53 3.30 -1.75 11.73
C TYR A 53 4.14 -2.90 11.17
N ILE A 54 3.51 -4.02 10.79
CA ILE A 54 4.22 -5.16 10.19
C ILE A 54 4.92 -4.74 8.88
N VAL A 55 4.23 -3.97 8.03
CA VAL A 55 4.80 -3.47 6.78
C VAL A 55 5.93 -2.46 7.05
N LYS A 56 5.77 -1.59 8.05
CA LYS A 56 6.81 -0.63 8.46
C LYS A 56 8.08 -1.34 8.90
N ASP A 57 7.98 -2.30 9.82
CA ASP A 57 9.14 -3.03 10.35
C ASP A 57 9.85 -3.82 9.25
N TRP A 58 9.07 -4.43 8.35
CA TRP A 58 9.62 -5.11 7.18
C TRP A 58 10.40 -4.16 6.25
N LEU A 59 9.87 -2.97 5.99
CA LEU A 59 10.52 -1.96 5.17
C LEU A 59 11.80 -1.43 5.83
N GLU A 60 11.86 -1.27 7.14
CA GLU A 60 13.08 -0.87 7.85
C GLU A 60 14.22 -1.86 7.59
N ALA A 61 13.92 -3.16 7.59
CA ALA A 61 14.90 -4.21 7.32
C ALA A 61 15.28 -4.34 5.83
N HIS A 62 14.31 -4.32 4.90
CA HIS A 62 14.54 -4.79 3.52
C HIS A 62 14.49 -3.70 2.45
N ARG A 63 14.09 -2.46 2.75
CA ARG A 63 13.93 -1.39 1.73
C ARG A 63 15.16 -1.18 0.85
N HIS A 64 16.35 -1.37 1.41
CA HIS A 64 17.63 -1.09 0.76
C HIS A 64 17.99 -2.12 -0.33
N GLU A 65 17.33 -3.28 -0.34
CA GLU A 65 17.54 -4.31 -1.37
C GLU A 65 16.78 -4.00 -2.67
N TYR A 66 15.75 -3.16 -2.59
CA TYR A 66 14.87 -2.84 -3.71
C TYR A 66 15.37 -1.62 -4.49
N HIS A 67 15.10 -1.59 -5.80
CA HIS A 67 15.50 -0.47 -6.66
C HIS A 67 14.98 0.87 -6.13
N HIS A 68 13.70 0.89 -5.75
CA HIS A 68 13.04 2.04 -5.18
C HIS A 68 11.81 1.60 -4.42
N VAL A 69 11.50 2.28 -3.32
CA VAL A 69 10.29 2.04 -2.52
C VAL A 69 9.58 3.35 -2.29
N ASN A 70 8.29 3.40 -2.64
CA ASN A 70 7.38 4.49 -2.31
C ASN A 70 6.24 3.94 -1.45
N SER A 71 6.25 4.26 -0.15
CA SER A 71 5.27 3.77 0.81
C SER A 71 4.52 4.91 1.50
N ILE A 72 3.21 4.76 1.67
CA ILE A 72 2.41 5.58 2.59
C ILE A 72 1.67 4.58 3.49
N LEU A 73 1.97 4.64 4.78
CA LEU A 73 1.39 3.77 5.80
C LEU A 73 0.68 4.66 6.83
N ASP A 74 -0.63 4.52 6.90
CA ASP A 74 -1.43 5.08 7.98
C ASP A 74 -1.17 4.26 9.24
N MET A 75 -0.54 4.90 10.22
CA MET A 75 -0.17 4.27 11.49
C MET A 75 -1.25 4.44 12.55
N GLU A 76 -2.27 5.27 12.28
CA GLU A 76 -3.38 5.44 13.20
C GLU A 76 -4.28 4.20 13.14
N THR A 77 -4.55 3.60 14.29
CA THR A 77 -5.53 2.52 14.36
C THR A 77 -6.90 3.15 14.21
N TYR A 78 -7.54 2.87 13.08
CA TYR A 78 -8.89 3.34 12.83
C TYR A 78 -9.83 2.69 13.85
N SER A 79 -10.49 3.48 14.70
CA SER A 79 -11.57 2.98 15.53
C SER A 79 -12.87 3.04 14.73
N GLU A 80 -13.56 1.89 14.61
CA GLU A 80 -14.91 1.82 13.99
C GLU A 80 -15.93 2.75 14.67
N GLN A 81 -15.62 3.27 15.85
CA GLN A 81 -16.47 4.23 16.57
C GLN A 81 -16.56 5.61 15.90
N ASN A 82 -15.65 5.94 14.97
CA ASN A 82 -15.61 7.27 14.37
C ASN A 82 -16.36 7.41 13.04
N GLU A 83 -16.73 6.32 12.36
CA GLU A 83 -17.66 6.38 11.23
C GLU A 83 -18.46 5.08 11.16
N ASP A 84 -19.79 5.19 11.24
CA ASP A 84 -20.70 4.14 10.81
C ASP A 84 -20.28 3.68 9.40
N ILE A 85 -20.40 2.39 9.07
CA ILE A 85 -19.88 1.80 7.82
C ILE A 85 -20.54 2.46 6.58
N ALA A 86 -21.68 3.13 6.79
CA ALA A 86 -22.42 3.92 5.83
C ALA A 86 -22.35 5.45 6.06
N HIS A 87 -21.46 5.95 6.93
CA HIS A 87 -21.34 7.38 7.19
C HIS A 87 -20.59 8.06 6.04
N TRP A 88 -21.35 8.50 5.04
CA TRP A 88 -20.86 9.44 4.05
C TRP A 88 -20.86 10.82 4.68
N SER A 89 -19.68 11.35 5.05
CA SER A 89 -19.60 12.74 5.48
C SER A 89 -20.19 13.67 4.40
N GLU A 90 -20.87 14.73 4.81
CA GLU A 90 -21.39 15.77 3.92
C GLU A 90 -20.28 16.31 3.00
N GLU A 91 -19.04 16.37 3.49
CA GLU A 91 -17.86 16.76 2.73
C GLU A 91 -17.54 15.80 1.57
N ARG A 92 -17.68 14.47 1.78
CA ARG A 92 -17.58 13.46 0.71
C ARG A 92 -18.74 13.56 -0.30
N LEU A 93 -19.95 13.87 0.15
CA LEU A 93 -21.10 14.07 -0.75
C LEU A 93 -20.94 15.34 -1.61
N ASN A 94 -20.31 16.37 -1.06
CA ASN A 94 -20.09 17.66 -1.71
C ASN A 94 -18.92 17.67 -2.72
N LEU A 95 -18.20 16.55 -2.88
CA LEU A 95 -17.23 16.33 -3.97
C LEU A 95 -17.88 16.11 -5.35
N LYS A 96 -19.17 16.41 -5.50
CA LYS A 96 -19.80 16.66 -6.80
C LYS A 96 -19.35 18.03 -7.31
N LYS A 97 -18.13 18.13 -7.86
CA LYS A 97 -17.89 19.20 -8.84
C LYS A 97 -18.93 19.03 -9.95
N PRO A 98 -19.71 20.06 -10.30
CA PRO A 98 -20.61 19.97 -11.43
C PRO A 98 -19.80 19.56 -12.66
N LEU A 99 -20.22 18.53 -13.39
CA LEU A 99 -19.71 18.22 -14.74
C LEU A 99 -20.18 19.26 -15.79
N THR A 100 -20.40 20.50 -15.37
CA THR A 100 -20.85 21.60 -16.21
C THR A 100 -19.79 22.68 -16.30
N ASP A 101 -18.59 22.29 -16.74
CA ASP A 101 -17.78 23.17 -17.57
C ASP A 101 -17.99 22.74 -19.03
N LYS A 102 -19.16 23.08 -19.56
CA LYS A 102 -19.36 23.25 -21.01
C LYS A 102 -19.09 24.72 -21.33
N ASN A 103 -17.83 25.09 -21.40
CA ASN A 103 -17.40 26.27 -22.15
C ASN A 103 -16.36 25.80 -23.17
N LEU A 104 -16.89 25.27 -24.27
CA LEU A 104 -16.31 25.29 -25.62
C LEU A 104 -17.06 26.37 -26.39
#